data_AF-A0A8T1H0I8-F1
#
_entry.id   AF-A0A8T1H0I8-F1
#
_cell.length_a   1.000
_cell.length_b   1.000
_cell.length_c   1.000
_cell.angle_alpha   90.00
_cell.angle_beta   90.00
_cell.angle_gamma   90.00
#
_symmetry.space_group_name_H-M   'P 1'
#
loop_
_entity.id
_entity.type
_entity.pdbx_description
1 polymer ?
#
loop_
_entity_poly.entity_id
_entity_poly.type
_entity_poly.pdbx_seq_one_letter_code
_entity_poly.pdbx_strand_id
1 'polypeptide(L)'
;MKMLDISNYVPAGTSYDKYLTTYLGGCKCDDKIRCVCGLGKGLFPYEYITAFNVLNQTTIPPKSAFDSELRGSSISADDYKRVEFVWGHYGMKSIKDLLIWYNNLDVVPFIKAIKAQRELFKRFDLDMFTDGVSLPGLSEKVMYQTCFTNLQYPDKKPGKAFSFPSKRMSGYKSQDAVAKREFNMTAEHLDILLKQQKYLCGLCYCQLTADTASADRINNKFGHIDGNILISCVKCNTARKDMSLNGFRYKKLLEFNSEKLVYSIDREEKDIYSKMKANIAGGPSIIFNRYAKRNETKIRGDKVCKKIIGYDANALYLWALGNEMPCGRLTTIDAYPGIINDIVNDKIFGFLECDIRTPPHLKEYFSEMTPIFKNTLIDCSDENVIGQHMFEYNEKRKQSRANPASKLIGSYFGENILIYAPLLKWYIAHGMEITKTTVSSKPIHIKRLLHLWRQFLTLDMRVMLTSPRL
;
A
#
# COMPACT_ATOMS: atom_id res chain seq x y z
N MET A 1 -9.72 -22.55 -7.92
CA MET A 1 -8.35 -22.02 -7.86
C MET A 1 -8.46 -20.50 -7.89
N LYS A 2 -8.10 -19.77 -6.83
CA LYS A 2 -8.05 -18.29 -6.88
C LYS A 2 -6.68 -17.92 -7.44
N MET A 3 -6.65 -17.32 -8.63
CA MET A 3 -5.39 -16.78 -9.17
C MET A 3 -4.93 -15.61 -8.31
N LEU A 4 -3.64 -15.59 -7.98
CA LEU A 4 -3.03 -14.49 -7.25
C LEU A 4 -2.64 -13.40 -8.25
N ASP A 5 -3.25 -12.22 -8.10
CA ASP A 5 -2.93 -11.07 -8.93
C ASP A 5 -1.78 -10.27 -8.30
N ILE A 6 -0.60 -10.37 -8.92
CA ILE A 6 0.62 -9.69 -8.48
C ILE A 6 0.52 -8.16 -8.58
N SER A 7 -0.40 -7.63 -9.39
CA SER A 7 -0.58 -6.19 -9.56
C SER A 7 -0.94 -5.49 -8.25
N ASN A 8 -1.59 -6.20 -7.32
CA ASN A 8 -1.90 -5.71 -5.98
C ASN A 8 -0.66 -5.48 -5.09
N TYR A 9 0.48 -6.05 -5.48
CA TYR A 9 1.74 -6.02 -4.72
C TYR A 9 2.79 -5.12 -5.37
N VAL A 10 2.43 -4.39 -6.43
CA VAL A 10 3.32 -3.45 -7.13
C VAL A 10 2.60 -2.11 -7.35
N PRO A 11 3.32 -1.00 -7.51
CA PRO A 11 2.71 0.28 -7.87
C PRO A 11 1.93 0.20 -9.18
N ALA A 12 0.85 0.96 -9.29
CA ALA A 12 0.08 1.08 -10.53
C ALA A 12 0.98 1.52 -11.69
N GLY A 13 0.76 0.96 -12.88
CA GLY A 13 1.58 1.27 -14.06
C GLY A 13 2.97 0.62 -14.08
N THR A 14 3.29 -0.26 -13.12
CA THR A 14 4.55 -1.03 -13.15
C THR A 14 4.51 -2.05 -14.30
N SER A 15 5.39 -1.88 -15.29
CA SER A 15 5.57 -2.86 -16.35
C SER A 15 6.31 -4.10 -15.84
N TYR A 16 6.14 -5.23 -16.53
CA TYR A 16 6.86 -6.46 -16.22
C TYR A 16 8.39 -6.27 -16.24
N ASP A 17 8.91 -5.58 -17.26
CA ASP A 17 10.34 -5.26 -17.37
C ASP A 17 10.84 -4.40 -16.19
N LYS A 18 10.06 -3.39 -15.78
CA LYS A 18 10.41 -2.55 -14.63
C LYS A 18 10.42 -3.36 -13.34
N TYR A 19 9.46 -4.27 -13.17
CA TYR A 19 9.40 -5.18 -12.03
C TYR A 19 10.66 -6.08 -11.98
N LEU A 20 11.00 -6.75 -13.09
CA LEU A 20 12.21 -7.57 -13.16
C LEU A 20 13.48 -6.76 -12.90
N THR A 21 13.59 -5.57 -13.48
CA THR A 21 14.76 -4.69 -13.31
C THR A 21 14.93 -4.27 -11.85
N THR A 22 13.83 -3.98 -11.15
CA THR A 22 13.85 -3.59 -9.74
C THR A 22 14.43 -4.69 -8.86
N TYR A 23 13.99 -5.94 -9.05
CA TYR A 23 14.36 -7.03 -8.16
C TYR A 23 15.55 -7.87 -8.63
N LEU A 24 15.91 -7.82 -9.91
CA LEU A 24 16.96 -8.64 -10.53
C LEU A 24 18.07 -7.81 -11.21
N GLY A 25 17.93 -6.49 -11.28
CA GLY A 25 18.97 -5.60 -11.82
C GLY A 25 19.04 -5.50 -13.35
N GLY A 26 18.04 -6.04 -14.06
CA GLY A 26 17.88 -5.94 -15.52
C GLY A 26 18.94 -6.71 -16.33
N CYS A 27 18.79 -6.73 -17.65
CA CYS A 27 19.75 -7.37 -18.56
C CYS A 27 20.99 -6.49 -18.79
N LYS A 28 22.15 -6.95 -18.31
CA LYS A 28 23.45 -6.27 -18.44
C LYS A 28 24.31 -6.71 -19.62
N CYS A 29 23.79 -7.56 -20.51
CA CYS A 29 24.54 -8.00 -21.69
C CYS A 29 24.67 -6.86 -22.70
N ASP A 30 25.90 -6.58 -23.18
CA ASP A 30 26.16 -5.59 -24.24
C ASP A 30 25.64 -6.09 -25.60
N ASP A 31 25.89 -7.36 -25.91
CA ASP A 31 25.33 -8.02 -27.08
C ASP A 31 23.93 -8.58 -26.78
N LYS A 32 22.90 -7.84 -27.23
CA LYS A 32 21.51 -8.26 -27.07
C LYS A 32 21.12 -9.43 -27.99
N ILE A 33 21.82 -9.64 -29.11
CA ILE A 33 21.55 -10.75 -30.03
C ILE A 33 21.96 -12.05 -29.35
N ARG A 34 23.18 -12.11 -28.81
CA ARG A 34 23.75 -13.33 -28.18
C ARG A 34 23.46 -13.46 -26.69
N CYS A 35 22.60 -12.60 -26.14
CA CYS A 35 22.25 -12.59 -24.73
C CYS A 35 21.48 -13.85 -24.30
N VAL A 36 22.05 -14.58 -23.33
CA VAL A 36 21.49 -15.79 -22.71
C VAL A 36 21.21 -15.65 -21.20
N CYS A 37 21.30 -14.45 -20.64
CA CYS A 37 21.18 -14.22 -19.19
C CYS A 37 19.77 -14.44 -18.62
N GLY A 38 18.78 -14.74 -19.45
CA GLY A 38 17.39 -14.97 -19.04
C GLY A 38 16.58 -13.70 -18.77
N LEU A 39 17.19 -12.51 -18.85
CA LEU A 39 16.51 -11.20 -18.76
C LEU A 39 16.44 -10.49 -20.12
N GLY A 40 16.88 -11.15 -21.19
CA GLY A 40 16.80 -10.63 -22.55
C GLY A 40 15.42 -10.85 -23.17
N LYS A 41 15.09 -10.05 -24.19
CA LYS A 41 13.81 -10.12 -24.92
C LYS A 41 13.60 -11.52 -25.52
N GLY A 42 12.45 -12.14 -25.23
CA GLY A 42 11.95 -13.32 -25.94
C GLY A 42 11.15 -12.88 -27.18
N LEU A 43 11.21 -13.67 -28.25
CA LEU A 43 10.46 -13.44 -29.48
C LEU A 43 9.74 -14.74 -29.86
N PHE A 44 8.46 -14.64 -30.18
CA PHE A 44 7.64 -15.78 -30.53
C PHE A 44 6.64 -15.39 -31.63
N PRO A 45 6.40 -16.26 -32.64
CA PRO A 45 5.55 -15.92 -33.78
C PRO A 45 4.08 -16.24 -33.46
N TYR A 46 3.41 -15.38 -32.68
CA TYR A 46 2.07 -15.67 -32.15
C TYR A 46 1.02 -15.95 -33.23
N GLU A 47 0.98 -15.12 -34.28
CA GLU A 47 -0.03 -15.19 -35.34
C GLU A 47 0.22 -16.38 -36.30
N TYR A 48 1.43 -16.91 -36.32
CA TYR A 48 1.79 -18.10 -37.09
C TYR A 48 1.28 -19.41 -36.46
N ILE A 49 1.04 -19.43 -35.14
CA ILE A 49 0.56 -20.63 -34.44
C ILE A 49 -0.97 -20.72 -34.55
N THR A 50 -1.44 -21.28 -35.66
CA THR A 50 -2.88 -21.45 -35.93
C THR A 50 -3.43 -22.81 -35.47
N ALA A 51 -2.57 -23.80 -35.23
CA ALA A 51 -2.93 -25.12 -34.75
C ALA A 51 -1.78 -25.81 -33.98
N PHE A 52 -2.10 -26.78 -33.12
CA PHE A 52 -1.11 -27.48 -32.29
C PHE A 52 -0.02 -28.20 -33.10
N ASN A 53 -0.34 -28.73 -34.28
CA ASN A 53 0.61 -29.41 -35.14
C ASN A 53 1.71 -28.48 -35.69
N VAL A 54 1.47 -27.17 -35.77
CA VAL A 54 2.48 -26.18 -36.17
C VAL A 54 3.67 -26.21 -35.21
N LEU A 55 3.43 -26.47 -33.92
CA LEU A 55 4.51 -26.57 -32.92
C LEU A 55 5.49 -27.72 -33.19
N ASN A 56 5.10 -28.72 -33.97
CA ASN A 56 5.96 -29.86 -34.33
C ASN A 56 6.87 -29.58 -35.53
N GLN A 57 6.72 -28.44 -36.22
CA GLN A 57 7.61 -28.07 -37.32
C GLN A 57 9.05 -27.95 -36.82
N THR A 58 9.99 -28.48 -37.60
CA THR A 58 11.40 -28.68 -37.20
C THR A 58 12.35 -27.60 -37.71
N THR A 59 11.82 -26.60 -38.41
CA THR A 59 12.57 -25.47 -38.97
C THR A 59 12.23 -24.17 -38.25
N ILE A 60 13.18 -23.23 -38.23
CA ILE A 60 12.93 -21.87 -37.74
C ILE A 60 11.82 -21.24 -38.60
N PRO A 61 10.80 -20.63 -38.00
CA PRO A 61 9.77 -19.90 -38.74
C PRO A 61 10.39 -18.80 -39.61
N PRO A 62 9.84 -18.54 -40.81
CA PRO A 62 10.33 -17.46 -41.66
C PRO A 62 10.20 -16.11 -40.95
N LYS A 63 11.03 -15.14 -41.32
CA LYS A 63 11.02 -13.80 -40.70
C LYS A 63 9.63 -13.16 -40.66
N SER A 64 8.85 -13.29 -41.74
CA SER A 64 7.49 -12.77 -41.84
C SER A 64 6.50 -13.38 -40.83
N ALA A 65 6.79 -14.57 -40.28
CA ALA A 65 5.94 -15.21 -39.27
C ALA A 65 5.94 -14.48 -37.92
N PHE A 66 6.88 -13.56 -37.69
CA PHE A 66 6.98 -12.77 -36.47
C PHE A 66 6.38 -11.36 -36.60
N ASP A 67 5.80 -11.04 -37.75
CA ASP A 67 5.09 -9.79 -37.95
C ASP A 67 3.81 -9.79 -37.11
N SER A 68 3.37 -8.61 -36.66
CA SER A 68 2.15 -8.46 -35.87
C SER A 68 1.16 -7.57 -36.59
N GLU A 69 0.05 -8.14 -37.04
CA GLU A 69 -1.08 -7.41 -37.61
C GLU A 69 -1.69 -6.46 -36.56
N LEU A 70 -1.80 -6.91 -35.30
CA LEU A 70 -2.36 -6.11 -34.20
C LEU A 70 -1.59 -4.81 -33.96
N ARG A 71 -0.27 -4.82 -34.14
CA ARG A 71 0.60 -3.65 -33.94
C ARG A 71 1.01 -2.96 -35.24
N GLY A 72 0.67 -3.54 -36.40
CA GLY A 72 1.14 -3.09 -37.71
C GLY A 72 2.67 -3.03 -37.82
N SER A 73 3.37 -3.98 -37.20
CA SER A 73 4.84 -3.95 -37.08
C SER A 73 5.49 -5.23 -37.55
N SER A 74 6.59 -5.12 -38.29
CA SER A 74 7.44 -6.25 -38.68
C SER A 74 8.65 -6.42 -37.78
N ILE A 75 9.14 -7.66 -37.67
CA ILE A 75 10.35 -7.95 -36.87
C ILE A 75 11.61 -7.30 -37.49
N SER A 76 12.48 -6.75 -36.65
CA SER A 76 13.76 -6.18 -37.10
C SER A 76 14.74 -7.29 -37.54
N ALA A 77 15.75 -6.93 -38.34
CA ALA A 77 16.77 -7.89 -38.76
C ALA A 77 17.57 -8.44 -37.58
N ASP A 78 17.87 -7.60 -36.58
CA ASP A 78 18.64 -8.02 -35.39
C ASP A 78 17.80 -8.87 -34.43
N ASP A 79 16.50 -8.59 -34.29
CA ASP A 79 15.58 -9.44 -33.55
C ASP A 79 15.45 -10.83 -34.22
N TYR A 80 15.44 -10.91 -35.54
CA TYR A 80 15.43 -12.22 -36.24
C TYR A 80 16.76 -12.97 -36.08
N LYS A 81 17.91 -12.29 -36.20
CA LYS A 81 19.23 -12.88 -35.89
C LYS A 81 19.30 -13.44 -34.47
N ARG A 82 18.62 -12.80 -33.52
CA ARG A 82 18.51 -13.30 -32.14
C ARG A 82 17.73 -14.63 -32.09
N VAL A 83 16.63 -14.76 -32.83
CA VAL A 83 15.88 -16.03 -32.95
C VAL A 83 16.77 -17.13 -33.54
N GLU A 84 17.51 -16.83 -34.60
CA GLU A 84 18.46 -17.77 -35.22
C GLU A 84 19.55 -18.22 -34.24
N PHE A 85 20.12 -17.25 -33.51
CA PHE A 85 21.12 -17.54 -32.49
C PHE A 85 20.59 -18.44 -31.38
N VAL A 86 19.42 -18.14 -30.79
CA VAL A 86 18.90 -18.95 -29.68
C VAL A 86 18.45 -20.33 -30.14
N TRP A 87 17.91 -20.45 -31.36
CA TRP A 87 17.55 -21.74 -31.95
C TRP A 87 18.78 -22.66 -32.05
N GLY A 88 19.89 -22.14 -32.58
CA GLY A 88 21.15 -22.87 -32.66
C GLY A 88 21.80 -23.11 -31.31
N HIS A 89 21.88 -22.08 -30.45
CA HIS A 89 22.54 -22.15 -29.14
C HIS A 89 21.89 -23.16 -28.20
N TYR A 90 20.55 -23.22 -28.16
CA TYR A 90 19.81 -24.18 -27.33
C TYR A 90 19.52 -25.51 -28.03
N GLY A 91 19.97 -25.70 -29.29
CA GLY A 91 19.77 -26.93 -30.04
C GLY A 91 18.30 -27.29 -30.24
N MET A 92 17.46 -26.29 -30.54
CA MET A 92 16.01 -26.45 -30.70
C MET A 92 15.71 -27.35 -31.90
N LYS A 93 14.82 -28.33 -31.71
CA LYS A 93 14.42 -29.30 -32.75
C LYS A 93 13.07 -28.98 -33.37
N SER A 94 12.28 -28.15 -32.69
CA SER A 94 10.92 -27.82 -33.08
C SER A 94 10.49 -26.44 -32.58
N ILE A 95 9.44 -25.88 -33.20
CA ILE A 95 8.82 -24.63 -32.72
C ILE A 95 8.34 -24.77 -31.26
N LYS A 96 7.97 -25.97 -30.82
CA LYS A 96 7.65 -26.26 -29.42
C LYS A 96 8.81 -25.95 -28.48
N ASP A 97 10.05 -26.21 -28.88
CA ASP A 97 11.23 -25.90 -28.06
C ASP A 97 11.41 -24.38 -27.92
N LEU A 98 11.16 -23.64 -29.00
CA LEU A 98 11.15 -22.17 -28.99
C LEU A 98 10.04 -21.63 -28.07
N LEU A 99 8.85 -22.23 -28.09
CA LEU A 99 7.75 -21.88 -27.19
C LEU A 99 8.12 -22.13 -25.71
N ILE A 100 8.73 -23.27 -25.41
CA ILE A 100 9.18 -23.61 -24.04
C ILE A 100 10.21 -22.60 -23.57
N TRP A 101 11.20 -22.29 -24.41
CA TRP A 101 12.22 -21.29 -24.10
C TRP A 101 11.61 -19.90 -23.87
N TYR A 102 10.73 -19.46 -24.77
CA TYR A 102 10.02 -18.18 -24.67
C TYR A 102 9.23 -18.09 -23.35
N ASN A 103 8.44 -19.10 -23.01
CA ASN A 103 7.69 -19.11 -21.75
C ASN A 103 8.60 -19.15 -20.52
N ASN A 104 9.72 -19.87 -20.58
CA ASN A 104 10.68 -19.90 -19.47
C ASN A 104 11.37 -18.54 -19.25
N LEU A 105 11.57 -17.74 -20.30
CA LEU A 105 12.05 -16.36 -20.17
C LEU A 105 11.06 -15.47 -19.40
N ASP A 106 9.76 -15.72 -19.48
CA ASP A 106 8.76 -14.95 -18.72
C ASP A 106 8.55 -15.53 -17.31
N VAL A 107 8.58 -16.86 -17.13
CA VAL A 107 8.24 -17.49 -15.85
C VAL A 107 9.42 -17.51 -14.86
N VAL A 108 10.62 -17.85 -15.32
CA VAL A 108 11.77 -18.04 -14.42
C VAL A 108 12.20 -16.73 -13.75
N PRO A 109 12.38 -15.60 -14.48
CA PRO A 109 12.68 -14.32 -13.86
C PRO A 109 11.56 -13.83 -12.96
N PHE A 110 10.29 -14.02 -13.35
CA PHE A 110 9.16 -13.62 -12.53
C PHE A 110 9.16 -14.30 -11.16
N ILE A 111 9.38 -15.62 -11.11
CA ILE A 111 9.47 -16.35 -9.84
C ILE A 111 10.66 -15.87 -9.01
N LYS A 112 11.80 -15.59 -9.63
CA LYS A 112 12.98 -15.05 -8.93
C LYS A 112 12.69 -13.68 -8.33
N ALA A 113 12.05 -12.78 -9.08
CA ALA A 113 11.66 -11.44 -8.63
C ALA A 113 10.66 -11.52 -7.47
N ILE A 114 9.64 -12.39 -7.56
CA ILE A 114 8.69 -12.62 -6.46
C ILE A 114 9.40 -13.12 -5.20
N LYS A 115 10.35 -14.05 -5.34
CA LYS A 115 11.12 -14.55 -4.18
C LYS A 115 11.91 -13.41 -3.53
N ALA A 116 12.61 -12.60 -4.32
CA ALA A 116 13.35 -11.44 -3.82
C ALA A 116 12.44 -10.43 -3.11
N GLN A 117 11.27 -10.12 -3.69
CA GLN A 117 10.26 -9.26 -3.07
C GLN A 117 9.74 -9.85 -1.75
N ARG A 118 9.51 -11.17 -1.67
CA ARG A 118 9.11 -11.84 -0.42
C ARG A 118 10.18 -11.76 0.66
N GLU A 119 11.46 -11.86 0.31
CA GLU A 119 12.56 -11.74 1.28
C GLU A 119 12.59 -10.35 1.95
N LEU A 120 12.13 -9.29 1.28
CA LEU A 120 11.97 -7.97 1.89
C LEU A 120 11.00 -8.02 3.07
N PHE A 121 9.82 -8.60 2.87
CA PHE A 121 8.78 -8.66 3.90
C PHE A 121 9.08 -9.66 5.02
N LYS A 122 9.84 -10.72 4.73
CA LYS A 122 10.31 -11.67 5.74
C LYS A 122 11.19 -11.01 6.81
N ARG A 123 11.89 -9.91 6.50
CA ARG A 123 12.65 -9.12 7.50
C ARG A 123 11.76 -8.55 8.60
N PHE A 124 10.46 -8.45 8.34
CA PHE A 124 9.43 -7.99 9.25
C PHE A 124 8.62 -9.14 9.86
N ASP A 125 9.08 -10.39 9.73
CA ASP A 125 8.33 -11.61 10.11
C ASP A 125 6.94 -11.68 9.43
N LEU A 126 6.84 -11.17 8.19
CA LEU A 126 5.64 -11.21 7.36
C LEU A 126 5.87 -12.06 6.12
N ASP A 127 4.88 -12.86 5.75
CA ASP A 127 4.78 -13.43 4.41
C ASP A 127 3.88 -12.57 3.53
N MET A 128 4.43 -12.14 2.40
CA MET A 128 3.79 -11.23 1.46
C MET A 128 2.39 -11.66 1.04
N PHE A 129 2.14 -12.96 0.85
CA PHE A 129 0.90 -13.46 0.26
C PHE A 129 -0.11 -13.95 1.31
N THR A 130 0.36 -14.39 2.47
CA THR A 130 -0.54 -14.84 3.55
C THR A 130 -0.90 -13.72 4.51
N ASP A 131 0.02 -12.77 4.74
CA ASP A 131 -0.19 -11.69 5.70
C ASP A 131 -0.78 -10.43 5.06
N GLY A 132 -0.68 -10.22 3.76
CA GLY A 132 -1.29 -9.08 3.09
C GLY A 132 -2.04 -9.51 1.85
N VAL A 133 -3.14 -8.81 1.56
CA VAL A 133 -3.85 -8.95 0.27
C VAL A 133 -3.33 -7.98 -0.79
N SER A 134 -2.49 -7.01 -0.37
CA SER A 134 -1.91 -5.96 -1.21
C SER A 134 -0.69 -5.33 -0.54
N LEU A 135 0.10 -4.58 -1.32
CA LEU A 135 1.25 -3.83 -0.82
C LEU A 135 0.87 -2.81 0.29
N PRO A 136 -0.24 -2.05 0.19
CA PRO A 136 -0.70 -1.22 1.31
C PRO A 136 -0.99 -2.00 2.60
N GLY A 137 -1.64 -3.17 2.51
CA GLY A 137 -1.94 -3.99 3.69
C GLY A 137 -0.68 -4.52 4.39
N LEU A 138 0.36 -4.87 3.63
CA LEU A 138 1.67 -5.23 4.19
C LEU A 138 2.36 -4.03 4.83
N SER A 139 2.29 -2.87 4.17
CA SER A 139 2.90 -1.63 4.68
C SER A 139 2.26 -1.18 6.00
N GLU A 140 0.94 -1.31 6.12
CA GLU A 140 0.21 -1.04 7.36
C GLU A 140 0.69 -1.95 8.51
N LYS A 141 0.89 -3.25 8.25
CA LYS A 141 1.39 -4.19 9.26
C LYS A 141 2.81 -3.86 9.72
N VAL A 142 3.70 -3.53 8.78
CA VAL A 142 5.07 -3.09 9.09
C VAL A 142 5.06 -1.78 9.89
N MET A 143 4.17 -0.85 9.53
CA MET A 143 3.96 0.38 10.29
C MET A 143 3.55 0.05 11.73
N TYR A 144 2.52 -0.77 11.95
CA TYR A 144 2.14 -1.17 13.31
C TYR A 144 3.27 -1.88 14.06
N GLN A 145 4.10 -2.67 13.38
CA GLN A 145 5.25 -3.32 14.03
C GLN A 145 6.27 -2.34 14.62
N THR A 146 6.41 -1.19 13.99
CA THR A 146 7.50 -0.25 14.21
C THR A 146 7.05 1.01 14.96
N CYS A 147 5.75 1.25 15.03
CA CYS A 147 5.19 2.45 15.65
C CYS A 147 5.06 2.39 17.17
N PHE A 148 5.12 1.22 17.81
CA PHE A 148 4.80 1.07 19.23
C PHE A 148 5.99 0.61 20.06
N THR A 149 6.63 1.57 20.72
CA THR A 149 7.69 1.30 21.71
C THR A 149 7.12 0.94 23.09
N ASN A 150 5.85 1.23 23.36
CA ASN A 150 5.19 1.08 24.67
C ASN A 150 3.99 0.12 24.61
N LEU A 151 4.12 -1.01 23.89
CA LEU A 151 3.06 -2.02 23.84
C LEU A 151 2.81 -2.58 25.25
N GLN A 152 1.56 -2.59 25.67
CA GLN A 152 1.16 -3.26 26.90
C GLN A 152 1.03 -4.75 26.61
N TYR A 153 1.61 -5.58 27.47
CA TYR A 153 1.46 -7.01 27.36
C TYR A 153 0.23 -7.47 28.15
N PRO A 154 -0.53 -8.47 27.64
CA PRO A 154 -1.60 -9.06 28.42
C PRO A 154 -1.09 -9.58 29.77
N ASP A 155 -1.93 -9.43 30.80
CA ASP A 155 -1.63 -9.95 32.13
C ASP A 155 -1.40 -11.47 32.07
N LYS A 156 -0.35 -11.94 32.77
CA LYS A 156 0.05 -13.36 32.83
C LYS A 156 -0.34 -14.02 34.15
N LYS A 157 -1.40 -13.53 34.80
CA LYS A 157 -2.00 -14.17 35.97
C LYS A 157 -2.40 -15.62 35.66
N PRO A 158 -1.88 -16.61 36.41
CA PRO A 158 -2.20 -18.02 36.20
C PRO A 158 -3.71 -18.28 36.13
N GLY A 159 -4.12 -19.17 35.23
CA GLY A 159 -5.49 -19.68 35.18
C GLY A 159 -5.76 -20.70 36.30
N LYS A 160 -7.04 -21.06 36.49
CA LYS A 160 -7.43 -22.12 37.41
C LYS A 160 -6.95 -23.48 36.87
N ALA A 161 -6.48 -24.36 37.77
CA ALA A 161 -6.01 -25.67 37.39
C ALA A 161 -7.15 -26.57 36.89
N PHE A 162 -6.89 -27.34 35.83
CA PHE A 162 -7.77 -28.36 35.27
C PHE A 162 -6.95 -29.39 34.49
N SER A 163 -7.52 -30.58 34.28
CA SER A 163 -6.95 -31.60 33.37
C SER A 163 -7.44 -31.40 31.94
N PHE A 164 -6.55 -31.64 30.99
CA PHE A 164 -6.82 -31.50 29.57
C PHE A 164 -7.99 -32.41 29.16
N PRO A 165 -8.97 -31.90 28.39
CA PRO A 165 -10.15 -32.65 28.01
C PRO A 165 -9.81 -33.85 27.10
N SER A 166 -9.88 -35.07 27.65
CA SER A 166 -9.60 -36.33 26.94
C SER A 166 -10.44 -36.48 25.65
N LYS A 167 -11.67 -35.98 25.64
CA LYS A 167 -12.56 -35.95 24.46
C LYS A 167 -11.95 -35.31 23.21
N ARG A 168 -10.95 -34.43 23.36
CA ARG A 168 -10.26 -33.78 22.23
C ARG A 168 -9.17 -34.66 21.60
N MET A 169 -8.65 -35.65 22.32
CA MET A 169 -7.51 -36.47 21.86
C MET A 169 -7.84 -37.30 20.61
N SER A 170 -9.03 -37.87 20.53
CA SER A 170 -9.48 -38.64 19.37
C SER A 170 -9.49 -37.81 18.10
N GLY A 171 -9.87 -36.53 18.21
CA GLY A 171 -9.83 -35.57 17.11
C GLY A 171 -8.41 -35.31 16.61
N TYR A 172 -7.45 -35.11 17.52
CA TYR A 172 -6.04 -34.88 17.14
C TYR A 172 -5.42 -36.10 16.46
N LYS A 173 -5.67 -37.30 17.01
CA LYS A 173 -5.21 -38.56 16.42
C LYS A 173 -5.76 -38.76 15.00
N SER A 174 -7.04 -38.46 14.80
CA SER A 174 -7.68 -38.55 13.49
C SER A 174 -7.11 -37.55 12.48
N GLN A 175 -6.88 -36.30 12.91
CA GLN A 175 -6.29 -35.27 12.05
C GLN A 175 -4.88 -35.63 11.56
N ASP A 176 -4.06 -36.21 12.43
CA ASP A 176 -2.69 -36.57 12.06
C ASP A 176 -2.65 -37.84 11.21
N ALA A 177 -3.52 -38.83 11.48
CA ALA A 177 -3.67 -40.00 10.63
C ALA A 177 -4.08 -39.63 9.19
N VAL A 178 -5.09 -38.76 9.03
CA VAL A 178 -5.54 -38.27 7.71
C VAL A 178 -4.41 -37.56 6.96
N ALA A 179 -3.62 -36.76 7.68
CA ALA A 179 -2.49 -36.00 7.11
C ALA A 179 -1.18 -36.81 7.03
N LYS A 180 -1.18 -38.11 7.37
CA LYS A 180 -0.01 -38.99 7.43
C LYS A 180 1.14 -38.44 8.29
N ARG A 181 0.80 -37.90 9.46
CA ARG A 181 1.75 -37.37 10.45
C ARG A 181 1.85 -38.30 11.66
N GLU A 182 3.01 -38.30 12.30
CA GLU A 182 3.26 -39.05 13.54
C GLU A 182 2.43 -38.48 14.71
N PHE A 183 2.00 -39.37 15.62
CA PHE A 183 1.25 -39.02 16.81
C PHE A 183 1.80 -39.80 18.01
N ASN A 184 2.39 -39.11 18.99
CA ASN A 184 2.89 -39.73 20.23
C ASN A 184 2.45 -38.99 21.52
N MET A 185 1.56 -38.00 21.37
CA MET A 185 1.02 -37.19 22.47
C MET A 185 0.18 -37.99 23.48
N THR A 186 0.49 -37.84 24.78
CA THR A 186 -0.28 -38.41 25.89
C THR A 186 -1.11 -37.36 26.63
N ALA A 187 -2.16 -37.80 27.34
CA ALA A 187 -2.96 -36.92 28.19
C ALA A 187 -2.11 -36.30 29.32
N GLU A 188 -1.24 -37.11 29.92
CA GLU A 188 -0.29 -36.69 30.97
C GLU A 188 0.65 -35.59 30.46
N HIS A 189 1.16 -35.71 29.24
CA HIS A 189 2.01 -34.69 28.66
C HIS A 189 1.24 -33.36 28.47
N LEU A 190 -0.01 -33.41 28.01
CA LEU A 190 -0.83 -32.19 27.90
C LEU A 190 -1.11 -31.53 29.26
N ASP A 191 -1.29 -32.32 30.31
CA ASP A 191 -1.44 -31.82 31.68
C ASP A 191 -0.15 -31.17 32.20
N ILE A 192 1.00 -31.76 31.89
CA ILE A 192 2.32 -31.18 32.18
C ILE A 192 2.47 -29.83 31.46
N LEU A 193 2.14 -29.75 30.18
CA LEU A 193 2.21 -28.51 29.39
C LEU A 193 1.25 -27.43 29.92
N LEU A 194 0.03 -27.80 30.32
CA LEU A 194 -0.93 -26.89 30.96
C LEU A 194 -0.34 -26.26 32.22
N LYS A 195 0.28 -27.08 33.08
CA LYS A 195 0.93 -26.63 34.32
C LYS A 195 2.13 -25.72 34.03
N GLN A 196 3.00 -26.12 33.10
CA GLN A 196 4.16 -25.31 32.67
C GLN A 196 3.74 -23.95 32.09
N GLN A 197 2.64 -23.92 31.34
CA GLN A 197 2.06 -22.69 30.78
C GLN A 197 1.16 -21.91 31.74
N LYS A 198 1.08 -22.30 33.02
CA LYS A 198 0.25 -21.65 34.05
C LYS A 198 -1.23 -21.56 33.65
N TYR A 199 -1.72 -22.54 32.89
CA TYR A 199 -3.09 -22.58 32.37
C TYR A 199 -3.46 -21.37 31.50
N LEU A 200 -2.47 -20.80 30.79
CA LEU A 200 -2.65 -19.70 29.85
C LEU A 200 -2.48 -20.16 28.41
N CYS A 201 -3.22 -19.52 27.51
CA CYS A 201 -3.01 -19.68 26.07
C CYS A 201 -1.60 -19.23 25.71
N GLY A 202 -0.81 -20.10 25.09
CA GLY A 202 0.55 -19.80 24.66
C GLY A 202 0.66 -18.75 23.54
N LEU A 203 -0.46 -18.26 23.01
CA LEU A 203 -0.52 -17.28 21.91
C LEU A 203 -1.06 -15.92 22.35
N CYS A 204 -2.19 -15.86 23.07
CA CYS A 204 -2.82 -14.62 23.51
C CYS A 204 -2.84 -14.39 25.02
N TYR A 205 -2.32 -15.34 25.81
CA TYR A 205 -2.31 -15.32 27.28
C TYR A 205 -3.68 -15.26 27.97
N CYS A 206 -4.79 -15.52 27.27
CA CYS A 206 -6.08 -15.68 27.96
C CYS A 206 -6.05 -16.92 28.88
N GLN A 207 -6.77 -16.84 30.00
CA GLN A 207 -6.95 -17.98 30.89
C GLN A 207 -7.71 -19.10 30.19
N LEU A 208 -7.20 -20.32 30.32
CA LEU A 208 -7.78 -21.51 29.73
C LEU A 208 -8.73 -22.19 30.69
N THR A 209 -9.69 -22.90 30.12
CA THR A 209 -10.62 -23.81 30.77
C THR A 209 -10.64 -25.12 29.98
N ALA A 210 -11.22 -26.18 30.56
CA ALA A 210 -11.39 -27.46 29.87
C ALA A 210 -12.11 -27.33 28.52
N ASP A 211 -13.02 -26.36 28.37
CA ASP A 211 -13.74 -26.14 27.12
C ASP A 211 -12.96 -25.31 26.10
N THR A 212 -12.08 -24.43 26.56
CA THR A 212 -11.38 -23.47 25.69
C THR A 212 -9.97 -23.91 25.32
N ALA A 213 -9.37 -24.84 26.05
CA ALA A 213 -8.02 -25.35 25.78
C ALA A 213 -7.95 -26.25 24.54
N SER A 214 -6.81 -26.18 23.86
CA SER A 214 -6.48 -27.00 22.70
C SER A 214 -4.97 -27.24 22.60
N ALA A 215 -4.58 -28.34 21.97
CA ALA A 215 -3.20 -28.61 21.59
C ALA A 215 -2.96 -28.03 20.19
N ASP A 216 -2.01 -27.09 20.07
CA ASP A 216 -1.63 -26.46 18.81
C ASP A 216 -0.24 -26.93 18.39
N ARG A 217 -0.06 -27.29 17.12
CA ARG A 217 1.21 -27.78 16.58
C ARG A 217 2.15 -26.62 16.35
N ILE A 218 3.32 -26.61 16.99
CA ILE A 218 4.34 -25.57 16.79
C ILE A 218 4.71 -25.45 15.31
N ASN A 219 4.96 -26.59 14.66
CA ASN A 219 5.16 -26.72 13.23
C ASN A 219 4.11 -27.66 12.63
N ASN A 220 3.28 -27.14 11.72
CA ASN A 220 2.18 -27.89 11.10
C ASN A 220 2.64 -29.03 10.18
N LYS A 221 3.92 -29.07 9.79
CA LYS A 221 4.50 -30.19 9.02
C LYS A 221 4.61 -31.47 9.84
N PHE A 222 4.80 -31.35 11.15
CA PHE A 222 4.86 -32.48 12.07
C PHE A 222 3.51 -32.65 12.78
N GLY A 223 3.23 -33.86 13.28
CA GLY A 223 2.00 -34.13 14.01
C GLY A 223 2.09 -33.73 15.48
N HIS A 224 1.13 -34.19 16.29
CA HIS A 224 1.15 -34.01 17.74
C HIS A 224 2.16 -34.97 18.36
N ILE A 225 3.40 -34.50 18.38
CA ILE A 225 4.53 -35.19 18.99
C ILE A 225 5.17 -34.36 20.10
N ASP A 226 5.92 -35.03 20.97
CA ASP A 226 6.69 -34.39 22.02
C ASP A 226 7.61 -33.28 21.48
N GLY A 227 7.59 -32.12 22.12
CA GLY A 227 8.35 -30.93 21.67
C GLY A 227 7.72 -30.15 20.50
N ASN A 228 6.63 -30.63 19.88
CA ASN A 228 5.93 -29.92 18.80
C ASN A 228 4.55 -29.38 19.22
N ILE A 229 4.25 -29.28 20.51
CA ILE A 229 2.93 -28.88 21.00
C ILE A 229 3.02 -27.62 21.87
N LEU A 230 2.12 -26.67 21.61
CA LEU A 230 1.86 -25.50 22.44
C LEU A 230 0.39 -25.53 22.86
N ILE A 231 0.10 -25.37 24.15
CA ILE A 231 -1.30 -25.26 24.58
C ILE A 231 -1.82 -23.86 24.19
N SER A 232 -2.92 -23.81 23.45
CA SER A 232 -3.55 -22.55 23.03
C SER A 232 -5.06 -22.62 23.21
N CYS A 233 -5.74 -21.46 23.22
CA CYS A 233 -7.19 -21.47 23.18
C CYS A 233 -7.68 -21.86 21.77
N VAL A 234 -8.82 -22.53 21.69
CA VAL A 234 -9.43 -22.99 20.42
C VAL A 234 -9.52 -21.85 19.40
N LYS A 235 -9.88 -20.64 19.85
CA LYS A 235 -9.96 -19.45 18.98
C LYS A 235 -8.62 -19.13 18.31
N CYS A 236 -7.51 -19.20 19.06
CA CYS A 236 -6.18 -18.93 18.51
C CYS A 236 -5.69 -20.05 17.60
N ASN A 237 -5.88 -21.32 17.99
CA ASN A 237 -5.51 -22.49 17.19
C ASN A 237 -6.17 -22.43 15.79
N THR A 238 -7.49 -22.21 15.75
CA THR A 238 -8.23 -22.10 14.49
C THR A 238 -7.81 -20.87 13.67
N ALA A 239 -7.54 -19.74 14.33
CA ALA A 239 -7.20 -18.49 13.64
C ALA A 239 -5.75 -18.44 13.12
N ARG A 240 -4.82 -19.18 13.73
CA ARG A 240 -3.39 -19.16 13.37
C ARG A 240 -3.11 -19.78 12.01
N LYS A 241 -3.87 -20.82 11.64
CA LYS A 241 -3.66 -21.59 10.40
C LYS A 241 -2.20 -22.02 10.28
N ASP A 242 -1.47 -21.55 9.28
CA ASP A 242 -0.08 -21.83 8.93
C ASP A 242 0.91 -20.74 9.36
N MET A 243 0.45 -19.67 10.01
CA MET A 243 1.30 -18.58 10.49
C MET A 243 2.28 -19.03 11.58
N SER A 244 3.48 -18.45 11.58
CA SER A 244 4.49 -18.70 12.61
C SER A 244 3.96 -18.33 14.01
N LEU A 245 4.44 -19.01 15.06
CA LEU A 245 4.05 -18.69 16.43
C LEU A 245 4.41 -17.24 16.80
N ASN A 246 5.58 -16.77 16.36
CA ASN A 246 6.06 -15.42 16.65
C ASN A 246 5.20 -14.36 15.96
N GLY A 247 4.95 -14.51 14.65
CA GLY A 247 4.09 -13.60 13.89
C GLY A 247 2.66 -13.56 14.45
N PHE A 248 2.10 -14.72 14.81
CA PHE A 248 0.76 -14.77 15.39
C PHE A 248 0.68 -14.17 16.81
N ARG A 249 1.69 -14.41 17.66
CA ARG A 249 1.80 -13.76 18.98
C ARG A 249 1.88 -12.26 18.83
N TYR A 250 2.68 -11.78 17.88
CA TYR A 250 2.80 -10.35 17.61
C TYR A 250 1.47 -9.76 17.14
N LYS A 251 0.77 -10.44 16.23
CA LYS A 251 -0.59 -10.07 15.82
C LYS A 251 -1.54 -9.98 17.01
N LYS A 252 -1.52 -10.94 17.94
CA LYS A 252 -2.34 -10.90 19.17
C LYS A 252 -1.95 -9.77 20.11
N LEU A 253 -0.67 -9.44 20.21
CA LEU A 253 -0.20 -8.29 20.98
C LEU A 253 -0.72 -6.97 20.38
N LEU A 254 -0.72 -6.85 19.05
CA LEU A 254 -1.33 -5.71 18.36
C LEU A 254 -2.85 -5.66 18.60
N GLU A 255 -3.57 -6.76 18.41
CA GLU A 255 -5.01 -6.84 18.70
C GLU A 255 -5.33 -6.43 20.15
N PHE A 256 -4.53 -6.87 21.13
CA PHE A 256 -4.71 -6.48 22.53
C PHE A 256 -4.53 -4.97 22.76
N ASN A 257 -3.65 -4.34 21.98
CA ASN A 257 -3.42 -2.91 22.04
C ASN A 257 -4.26 -2.14 21.02
N SER A 258 -5.23 -2.74 20.33
CA SER A 258 -5.88 -2.13 19.14
C SER A 258 -6.45 -0.73 19.38
N GLU A 259 -6.99 -0.49 20.57
CA GLU A 259 -7.53 0.81 21.00
C GLU A 259 -6.45 1.87 21.29
N LYS A 260 -5.18 1.44 21.38
CA LYS A 260 -3.99 2.25 21.71
C LYS A 260 -2.97 2.32 20.57
N LEU A 261 -3.11 1.49 19.52
CA LEU A 261 -2.22 1.49 18.34
C LEU A 261 -2.45 2.74 17.48
N VAL A 262 -3.71 3.08 17.25
CA VAL A 262 -4.10 4.38 16.73
C VAL A 262 -5.06 4.88 17.77
N TYR A 263 -4.71 5.96 18.47
CA TYR A 263 -5.66 6.61 19.35
C TYR A 263 -6.85 6.99 18.48
N SER A 264 -7.90 6.20 18.60
CA SER A 264 -9.15 6.49 17.91
C SER A 264 -9.75 7.65 18.65
N ILE A 265 -10.23 8.63 17.91
CA ILE A 265 -10.95 9.72 18.53
C ILE A 265 -12.25 9.13 19.09
N ASP A 266 -12.27 8.95 20.41
CA ASP A 266 -13.28 8.20 21.14
C ASP A 266 -14.41 9.14 21.64
N ARG A 267 -15.27 8.63 22.52
CA ARG A 267 -16.38 9.44 23.07
C ARG A 267 -15.88 10.61 23.92
N GLU A 268 -14.70 10.49 24.56
CA GLU A 268 -14.10 11.56 25.36
C GLU A 268 -13.58 12.69 24.45
N GLU A 269 -13.13 12.36 23.23
CA GLU A 269 -12.62 13.32 22.24
C GLU A 269 -13.62 13.63 21.10
N LYS A 270 -14.92 13.39 21.30
CA LYS A 270 -15.96 13.56 20.26
C LYS A 270 -15.93 14.92 19.56
N ASP A 271 -15.58 15.98 20.28
CA ASP A 271 -15.49 17.34 19.72
C ASP A 271 -14.31 17.45 18.74
N ILE A 272 -13.15 16.88 19.09
CA ILE A 272 -11.99 16.80 18.20
C ILE A 272 -12.32 15.94 16.98
N TYR A 273 -13.06 14.83 17.16
CA TYR A 273 -13.49 13.97 16.05
C TYR A 273 -14.32 14.75 15.05
N SER A 274 -15.32 15.48 15.56
CA SER A 274 -16.23 16.25 14.74
C SER A 274 -15.50 17.37 14.00
N LYS A 275 -14.56 18.06 14.68
CA LYS A 275 -13.69 19.07 14.06
C LYS A 275 -12.80 18.50 12.95
N MET A 276 -12.10 17.40 13.23
CA MET A 276 -11.24 16.75 12.23
C MET A 276 -12.08 16.30 11.04
N LYS A 277 -13.19 15.60 11.28
CA LYS A 277 -14.06 15.07 10.22
C LYS A 277 -14.63 16.17 9.33
N ALA A 278 -15.00 17.32 9.88
CA ALA A 278 -15.47 18.46 9.10
C ALA A 278 -14.37 19.07 8.20
N ASN A 279 -13.10 18.93 8.59
CA ASN A 279 -11.94 19.50 7.90
C ASN A 279 -11.15 18.46 7.06
N ILE A 280 -11.57 17.20 7.02
CA ILE A 280 -11.01 16.22 6.09
C ILE A 280 -11.45 16.61 4.67
N ALA A 281 -10.47 16.85 3.81
CA ALA A 281 -10.64 17.09 2.39
C ALA A 281 -10.11 15.88 1.60
N GLY A 282 -10.80 15.56 0.50
CA GLY A 282 -10.30 14.59 -0.48
C GLY A 282 -9.24 15.20 -1.40
N GLY A 283 -8.79 14.41 -2.37
CA GLY A 283 -7.91 14.91 -3.43
C GLY A 283 -8.62 15.99 -4.27
N PRO A 284 -8.01 17.16 -4.49
CA PRO A 284 -8.61 18.19 -5.30
C PRO A 284 -8.66 17.75 -6.76
N SER A 285 -9.86 17.70 -7.34
CA SER A 285 -10.07 17.51 -8.79
C SER A 285 -10.43 18.86 -9.38
N ILE A 286 -9.46 19.51 -10.02
CA ILE A 286 -9.57 20.91 -10.45
C ILE A 286 -9.59 20.97 -11.98
N ILE A 287 -10.53 21.76 -12.51
CA ILE A 287 -10.54 22.13 -13.93
C ILE A 287 -9.80 23.47 -14.04
N PHE A 288 -8.71 23.46 -14.78
CA PHE A 288 -7.92 24.66 -15.03
C PHE A 288 -8.56 25.51 -16.12
N ASN A 289 -8.58 26.83 -15.92
CA ASN A 289 -9.16 27.78 -16.89
C ASN A 289 -8.25 27.97 -18.13
N ARG A 290 -6.95 27.62 -18.05
CA ARG A 290 -6.04 27.76 -19.18
C ARG A 290 -6.20 26.62 -20.18
N TYR A 291 -6.65 26.97 -21.38
CA TYR A 291 -6.65 26.07 -22.54
C TYR A 291 -5.29 26.10 -23.24
N ALA A 292 -4.68 24.93 -23.43
CA ALA A 292 -3.46 24.77 -24.21
C ALA A 292 -3.63 23.72 -25.31
N LYS A 293 -3.41 24.14 -26.55
CA LYS A 293 -3.39 23.28 -27.73
C LYS A 293 -2.03 23.34 -28.42
N ARG A 294 -1.52 22.15 -28.72
CA ARG A 294 -0.25 21.97 -29.42
C ARG A 294 -0.27 22.68 -30.76
N ASN A 295 0.78 23.43 -31.05
CA ASN A 295 1.02 24.27 -32.22
C ASN A 295 0.10 25.47 -32.41
N GLU A 296 -0.82 25.74 -31.48
CA GLU A 296 -1.79 26.84 -31.60
C GLU A 296 -1.69 27.83 -30.44
N THR A 297 -1.73 27.35 -29.19
CA THR A 297 -1.71 28.23 -28.02
C THR A 297 -0.32 28.85 -27.83
N LYS A 298 -0.28 30.17 -27.68
CA LYS A 298 0.92 30.92 -27.25
C LYS A 298 0.99 30.93 -25.72
N ILE A 299 2.17 30.61 -25.18
CA ILE A 299 2.45 30.51 -23.74
C ILE A 299 3.71 31.33 -23.40
N ARG A 300 3.78 31.84 -22.15
CA ARG A 300 4.92 32.63 -21.63
C ARG A 300 5.31 33.78 -22.57
N GLY A 301 4.34 34.64 -22.90
CA GLY A 301 4.44 35.61 -23.98
C GLY A 301 3.98 34.99 -25.30
N ASP A 302 4.88 34.90 -26.28
CA ASP A 302 4.55 34.48 -27.66
C ASP A 302 5.04 33.08 -28.07
N LYS A 303 5.53 32.26 -27.13
CA LYS A 303 6.08 30.94 -27.47
C LYS A 303 4.95 29.97 -27.78
N VAL A 304 4.97 29.35 -28.96
CA VAL A 304 3.95 28.35 -29.33
C VAL A 304 4.12 27.07 -28.51
N CYS A 305 3.04 26.59 -27.90
CA CYS A 305 2.99 25.32 -27.19
C CYS A 305 3.34 24.15 -28.13
N LYS A 306 4.38 23.37 -27.83
CA LYS A 306 4.81 22.23 -28.68
C LYS A 306 4.48 20.85 -28.11
N LYS A 307 4.30 20.75 -26.79
CA LYS A 307 4.05 19.49 -26.09
C LYS A 307 3.26 19.78 -24.81
N ILE A 308 2.33 18.88 -24.49
CA ILE A 308 1.61 18.83 -23.22
C ILE A 308 2.16 17.62 -22.46
N ILE A 309 2.54 17.82 -21.20
CA ILE A 309 3.11 16.78 -20.35
C ILE A 309 2.23 16.68 -19.11
N GLY A 310 1.74 15.47 -18.83
CA GLY A 310 1.08 15.15 -17.57
C GLY A 310 2.11 14.58 -16.59
N TYR A 311 2.07 15.04 -15.35
CA TYR A 311 2.85 14.48 -14.25
C TYR A 311 1.90 13.79 -13.27
N ASP A 312 2.31 12.61 -12.82
CA ASP A 312 1.62 11.88 -11.75
C ASP A 312 2.61 11.61 -10.62
N ALA A 313 2.17 11.81 -9.39
CA ALA A 313 3.00 11.61 -8.22
C ALA A 313 3.02 10.12 -7.84
N ASN A 314 4.18 9.48 -7.96
CA ASN A 314 4.37 8.10 -7.54
C ASN A 314 4.02 7.94 -6.05
N ALA A 315 2.93 7.22 -5.78
CA ALA A 315 2.47 6.90 -4.42
C ALA A 315 2.34 8.13 -3.49
N LEU A 316 1.68 9.19 -3.97
CA LEU A 316 1.48 10.45 -3.24
C LEU A 316 1.11 10.27 -1.76
N TYR A 317 0.11 9.43 -1.45
CA TYR A 317 -0.33 9.21 -0.07
C TYR A 317 0.73 8.49 0.78
N LEU A 318 1.51 7.58 0.21
CA LEU A 318 2.59 6.92 0.94
C LEU A 318 3.72 7.92 1.25
N TRP A 319 4.05 8.80 0.30
CA TRP A 319 4.98 9.89 0.56
C TRP A 319 4.46 10.83 1.65
N ALA A 320 3.17 11.19 1.61
CA ALA A 320 2.53 12.01 2.63
C ALA A 320 2.61 11.35 4.02
N LEU A 321 2.29 10.06 4.13
CA LEU A 321 2.41 9.26 5.36
C LEU A 321 3.85 9.13 5.87
N GLY A 322 4.84 9.28 4.99
CA GLY A 322 6.24 9.35 5.38
C GLY A 322 6.54 10.59 6.22
N ASN A 323 5.90 11.72 5.95
CA ASN A 323 6.19 12.98 6.65
C ASN A 323 5.86 12.89 8.15
N GLU A 324 6.17 13.94 8.90
CA GLU A 324 5.65 14.07 10.26
C GLU A 324 4.11 13.96 10.20
N MET A 325 3.53 13.18 11.11
CA MET A 325 2.10 12.95 11.20
C MET A 325 1.66 13.06 12.66
N PRO A 326 0.47 13.61 12.96
CA PRO A 326 -0.07 13.62 14.31
C PRO A 326 -0.35 12.18 14.75
N CYS A 327 0.17 11.81 15.91
CA CYS A 327 -0.01 10.51 16.52
C CYS A 327 -0.31 10.70 18.01
N GLY A 328 -0.82 9.67 18.68
CA GLY A 328 -1.16 9.82 20.09
C GLY A 328 -2.57 10.40 20.32
N ARG A 329 -2.93 10.55 21.60
CA ARG A 329 -4.16 11.26 22.00
C ARG A 329 -4.03 12.75 21.70
N LEU A 330 -5.11 13.38 21.27
CA LEU A 330 -5.12 14.79 20.89
C LEU A 330 -5.60 15.60 22.09
N THR A 331 -4.87 16.66 22.42
CA THR A 331 -5.29 17.63 23.44
C THR A 331 -5.57 18.96 22.80
N THR A 332 -6.50 19.70 23.38
CA THR A 332 -6.82 21.05 22.95
C THR A 332 -6.13 22.04 23.88
N ILE A 333 -5.53 23.08 23.30
CA ILE A 333 -5.02 24.24 24.01
C ILE A 333 -5.65 25.50 23.43
N ASP A 334 -5.80 26.52 24.26
CA ASP A 334 -6.21 27.83 23.78
C ASP A 334 -5.12 28.47 22.92
N ALA A 335 -5.53 29.18 21.87
CA ALA A 335 -4.61 29.95 21.07
C ALA A 335 -4.06 31.14 21.90
N TYR A 336 -2.77 31.44 21.73
CA TYR A 336 -2.10 32.51 22.45
C TYR A 336 -1.26 33.39 21.50
N PRO A 337 -0.97 34.65 21.88
CA PRO A 337 -0.10 35.52 21.07
C PRO A 337 1.25 34.86 20.78
N GLY A 338 1.57 34.66 19.50
CA GLY A 338 2.81 34.02 19.07
C GLY A 338 2.69 32.52 18.74
N ILE A 339 1.52 31.90 18.89
CA ILE A 339 1.32 30.48 18.53
C ILE A 339 1.68 30.17 17.07
N ILE A 340 1.42 31.11 16.15
CA ILE A 340 1.80 30.97 14.73
C ILE A 340 3.33 30.89 14.60
N ASN A 341 4.07 31.77 15.29
CA ASN A 341 5.53 31.75 15.28
C ASN A 341 6.05 30.45 15.88
N ASP A 342 5.42 29.94 16.94
CA ASP A 342 5.83 28.67 17.54
C ASP A 342 5.57 27.47 16.61
N ILE A 343 4.51 27.49 15.80
CA ILE A 343 4.28 26.48 14.75
C ILE A 343 5.31 26.63 13.61
N VAL A 344 5.56 27.86 13.15
CA VAL A 344 6.52 28.14 12.08
C VAL A 344 7.96 27.76 12.47
N ASN A 345 8.29 27.86 13.75
CA ASN A 345 9.59 27.48 14.30
C ASN A 345 9.63 26.08 14.92
N ASP A 346 8.68 25.20 14.58
CA ASP A 346 8.64 23.78 15.00
C ASP A 346 8.58 23.54 16.52
N LYS A 347 8.21 24.55 17.31
CA LYS A 347 7.97 24.38 18.76
C LYS A 347 6.60 23.77 19.04
N ILE A 348 5.65 23.96 18.13
CA ILE A 348 4.32 23.36 18.17
C ILE A 348 4.06 22.63 16.87
N PHE A 349 3.52 21.43 16.99
CA PHE A 349 3.05 20.61 15.89
C PHE A 349 1.61 20.18 16.17
N GLY A 350 0.82 19.93 15.14
CA GLY A 350 -0.58 19.57 15.27
C GLY A 350 -1.44 20.35 14.30
N PHE A 351 -2.54 20.90 14.82
CA PHE A 351 -3.53 21.63 14.04
C PHE A 351 -3.83 22.99 14.66
N LEU A 352 -4.10 23.98 13.80
CA LEU A 352 -4.53 25.32 14.19
C LEU A 352 -5.89 25.61 13.57
N GLU A 353 -6.87 25.93 14.40
CA GLU A 353 -8.17 26.45 13.97
C GLU A 353 -8.05 27.98 13.81
N CYS A 354 -8.21 28.46 12.58
CA CYS A 354 -7.97 29.85 12.24
C CYS A 354 -8.77 30.33 11.03
N ASP A 355 -8.85 31.66 10.91
CA ASP A 355 -9.29 32.33 9.70
C ASP A 355 -8.06 32.67 8.86
N ILE A 356 -8.10 32.36 7.57
CA ILE A 356 -7.01 32.56 6.63
C ILE A 356 -7.51 33.27 5.37
N ARG A 357 -6.68 34.13 4.78
CA ARG A 357 -6.97 34.75 3.49
C ARG A 357 -5.74 34.87 2.58
N THR A 358 -6.01 34.90 1.29
CA THR A 358 -5.06 35.26 0.24
C THR A 358 -5.10 36.78 0.06
N PRO A 359 -3.98 37.51 0.26
CA PRO A 359 -3.96 38.95 0.12
C PRO A 359 -4.20 39.38 -1.34
N PRO A 360 -4.73 40.60 -1.59
CA PRO A 360 -5.13 41.04 -2.93
C PRO A 360 -4.04 40.90 -3.99
N HIS A 361 -2.80 41.24 -3.65
CA HIS A 361 -1.66 41.20 -4.57
C HIS A 361 -1.25 39.77 -5.01
N LEU A 362 -1.73 38.73 -4.32
CA LEU A 362 -1.48 37.32 -4.68
C LEU A 362 -2.66 36.65 -5.39
N LYS A 363 -3.83 37.31 -5.48
CA LYS A 363 -5.01 36.71 -6.11
C LYS A 363 -4.79 36.40 -7.58
N GLU A 364 -4.09 37.27 -8.30
CA GLU A 364 -3.77 37.03 -9.71
C GLU A 364 -2.86 35.80 -9.88
N TYR A 365 -1.85 35.65 -9.02
CA TYR A 365 -0.94 34.51 -9.03
C TYR A 365 -1.68 33.18 -8.78
N PHE A 366 -2.60 33.17 -7.81
CA PHE A 366 -3.41 32.00 -7.47
C PHE A 366 -4.74 31.91 -8.23
N SER A 367 -4.95 32.69 -9.29
CA SER A 367 -6.23 32.76 -10.01
C SER A 367 -6.65 31.44 -10.65
N GLU A 368 -5.67 30.61 -11.00
CA GLU A 368 -5.91 29.31 -11.62
C GLU A 368 -6.14 28.19 -10.60
N MET A 369 -5.51 28.29 -9.43
CA MET A 369 -5.72 27.38 -8.31
C MET A 369 -5.66 28.16 -7.02
N THR A 370 -6.84 28.47 -6.50
CA THR A 370 -6.98 29.12 -5.21
C THR A 370 -6.41 28.22 -4.10
N PRO A 371 -5.59 28.76 -3.18
CA PRO A 371 -4.71 27.94 -2.36
C PRO A 371 -5.45 27.29 -1.19
N ILE A 372 -6.56 27.86 -0.73
CA ILE A 372 -7.27 27.43 0.47
C ILE A 372 -8.44 26.53 0.07
N PHE A 373 -8.43 25.28 0.50
CA PHE A 373 -9.53 24.35 0.25
C PHE A 373 -10.49 24.30 1.43
N LYS A 374 -11.79 24.42 1.16
CA LYS A 374 -12.84 24.30 2.18
C LYS A 374 -14.09 23.61 1.65
N ASN A 375 -14.81 22.95 2.54
CA ASN A 375 -16.15 22.44 2.24
C ASN A 375 -17.16 23.57 2.46
N THR A 376 -18.04 23.80 1.48
CA THR A 376 -19.17 24.72 1.61
C THR A 376 -20.40 24.14 0.94
N LEU A 377 -21.59 24.54 1.40
CA LEU A 377 -22.82 24.25 0.69
C LEU A 377 -22.83 25.05 -0.63
N ILE A 378 -23.02 24.34 -1.74
CA ILE A 378 -23.23 24.94 -3.05
C ILE A 378 -24.71 24.79 -3.38
N ASP A 379 -25.44 25.91 -3.32
CA ASP A 379 -26.83 25.96 -3.76
C ASP A 379 -26.87 26.16 -5.28
N CYS A 380 -27.26 25.10 -6.01
CA CYS A 380 -27.33 25.14 -7.47
C CYS A 380 -28.56 25.92 -7.99
N SER A 381 -29.39 26.48 -7.11
CA SER A 381 -30.52 27.35 -7.44
C SER A 381 -30.21 28.84 -7.25
N ASP A 382 -29.03 29.18 -6.73
CA ASP A 382 -28.57 30.56 -6.63
C ASP A 382 -27.57 30.87 -7.76
N GLU A 383 -27.98 31.75 -8.67
CA GLU A 383 -27.15 32.21 -9.79
C GLU A 383 -25.82 32.83 -9.32
N ASN A 384 -25.81 33.50 -8.17
CA ASN A 384 -24.59 34.13 -7.63
C ASN A 384 -23.55 33.11 -7.17
N VAL A 385 -23.97 31.87 -6.90
CA VAL A 385 -23.10 30.80 -6.39
C VAL A 385 -22.47 30.00 -7.53
N ILE A 386 -23.26 29.61 -8.54
CA ILE A 386 -22.78 28.74 -9.64
C ILE A 386 -22.52 29.50 -10.95
N GLY A 387 -22.88 30.77 -11.01
CA GLY A 387 -22.78 31.62 -12.19
C GLY A 387 -23.89 31.35 -13.21
N GLN A 388 -24.19 32.37 -14.02
CA GLN A 388 -25.28 32.38 -14.99
C GLN A 388 -25.31 31.13 -15.88
N HIS A 389 -24.17 30.75 -16.47
CA HIS A 389 -24.11 29.61 -17.39
C HIS A 389 -24.55 28.29 -16.74
N MET A 390 -24.01 27.99 -15.56
CA MET A 390 -24.35 26.75 -14.85
C MET A 390 -25.77 26.82 -14.28
N PHE A 391 -26.23 27.99 -13.88
CA PHE A 391 -27.61 28.22 -13.47
C PHE A 391 -28.59 27.89 -14.60
N GLU A 392 -28.42 28.48 -15.78
CA GLU A 392 -29.23 28.19 -16.96
C GLU A 392 -29.15 26.70 -17.37
N TYR A 393 -27.95 26.10 -17.31
CA TYR A 393 -27.77 24.68 -17.56
C TYR A 393 -28.54 23.81 -16.56
N ASN A 394 -28.49 24.14 -15.27
CA ASN A 394 -29.23 23.43 -14.24
C ASN A 394 -30.74 23.59 -14.46
N GLU A 395 -31.20 24.81 -14.75
CA GLU A 395 -32.61 25.12 -15.01
C GLU A 395 -33.18 24.27 -16.16
N LYS A 396 -32.41 24.11 -17.25
CA LYS A 396 -32.76 23.29 -18.42
C LYS A 396 -32.96 21.81 -18.10
N ARG A 397 -32.34 21.29 -17.03
CA ARG A 397 -32.48 19.88 -16.62
C ARG A 397 -33.82 19.57 -15.93
N LYS A 398 -34.63 20.58 -15.60
CA LYS A 398 -35.97 20.44 -14.99
C LYS A 398 -35.98 19.46 -13.81
N GLN A 399 -36.61 18.28 -13.97
CA GLN A 399 -36.72 17.24 -12.93
C GLN A 399 -35.37 16.63 -12.54
N SER A 400 -34.32 16.80 -13.36
CA SER A 400 -32.96 16.31 -13.12
C SER A 400 -31.99 17.43 -12.69
N ARG A 401 -32.52 18.49 -12.07
CA ARG A 401 -31.73 19.56 -11.45
C ARG A 401 -30.82 19.00 -10.35
N ALA A 402 -29.63 19.59 -10.24
CA ALA A 402 -28.73 19.33 -9.13
C ALA A 402 -29.30 19.94 -7.84
N ASN A 403 -29.34 19.14 -6.79
CA ASN A 403 -29.73 19.60 -5.46
C ASN A 403 -28.54 20.30 -4.76
N PRO A 404 -28.83 21.22 -3.82
CA PRO A 404 -27.79 21.78 -2.96
C PRO A 404 -27.00 20.67 -2.25
N ALA A 405 -25.68 20.79 -2.27
CA ALA A 405 -24.80 19.79 -1.68
C ALA A 405 -23.50 20.43 -1.17
N SER A 406 -22.93 19.85 -0.12
CA SER A 406 -21.60 20.24 0.35
C SER A 406 -20.55 19.81 -0.68
N LYS A 407 -19.70 20.75 -1.10
CA LYS A 407 -18.63 20.53 -2.07
C LYS A 407 -17.32 21.07 -1.50
N LEU A 408 -16.23 20.35 -1.78
CA LEU A 408 -14.88 20.87 -1.60
C LEU A 408 -14.57 21.85 -2.72
N ILE A 409 -14.26 23.09 -2.37
CA ILE A 409 -13.89 24.14 -3.31
C ILE A 409 -12.52 24.71 -2.97
N GLY A 410 -11.82 25.24 -3.97
CA GLY A 410 -10.74 26.18 -3.75
C GLY A 410 -11.31 27.58 -3.47
N SER A 411 -10.69 28.31 -2.55
CA SER A 411 -11.12 29.63 -2.10
C SER A 411 -9.92 30.55 -1.81
N TYR A 412 -10.15 31.85 -1.87
CA TYR A 412 -9.18 32.85 -1.40
C TYR A 412 -9.25 33.07 0.11
N PHE A 413 -10.22 32.49 0.81
CA PHE A 413 -10.37 32.65 2.24
C PHE A 413 -11.02 31.43 2.88
N GLY A 414 -10.69 31.18 4.15
CA GLY A 414 -11.32 30.20 4.99
C GLY A 414 -11.61 30.81 6.36
N GLU A 415 -12.77 30.49 6.91
CA GLU A 415 -13.19 30.92 8.24
C GLU A 415 -13.32 29.68 9.11
N ASN A 416 -12.76 29.74 10.31
CA ASN A 416 -12.77 28.66 11.29
C ASN A 416 -12.30 27.31 10.72
N ILE A 417 -11.26 27.33 9.88
CA ILE A 417 -10.72 26.12 9.25
C ILE A 417 -9.59 25.53 10.11
N LEU A 418 -9.52 24.21 10.14
CA LEU A 418 -8.49 23.48 10.87
C LEU A 418 -7.32 23.16 9.94
N ILE A 419 -6.20 23.86 10.11
CA ILE A 419 -5.02 23.73 9.24
C ILE A 419 -3.95 22.89 9.93
N TYR A 420 -3.47 21.88 9.22
CA TYR A 420 -2.33 21.06 9.64
C TYR A 420 -1.02 21.87 9.63
N ALA A 421 -0.20 21.74 10.67
CA ALA A 421 0.98 22.58 10.89
C ALA A 421 1.91 22.72 9.66
N PRO A 422 2.37 21.65 8.96
CA PRO A 422 3.14 21.77 7.73
C PRO A 422 2.46 22.57 6.62
N LEU A 423 1.14 22.43 6.45
CA LEU A 423 0.38 23.20 5.47
C LEU A 423 0.27 24.68 5.89
N LEU A 424 0.10 24.95 7.19
CA LEU A 424 0.12 26.31 7.72
C LEU A 424 1.47 26.98 7.45
N LYS A 425 2.59 26.29 7.71
CA LYS A 425 3.94 26.80 7.41
C LYS A 425 4.08 27.13 5.92
N TRP A 426 3.58 26.26 5.06
CA TRP A 426 3.57 26.51 3.62
C TRP A 426 2.76 27.77 3.27
N TYR A 427 1.55 27.93 3.83
CA TYR A 427 0.74 29.13 3.60
C TYR A 427 1.44 30.42 4.02
N ILE A 428 2.01 30.47 5.23
CA ILE A 428 2.74 31.65 5.71
C ILE A 428 3.94 31.97 4.82
N ALA A 429 4.71 30.96 4.42
CA ALA A 429 5.86 31.13 3.53
C ALA A 429 5.48 31.64 2.12
N HIS A 430 4.22 31.45 1.71
CA HIS A 430 3.69 31.91 0.42
C HIS A 430 2.80 33.15 0.55
N GLY A 431 2.87 33.85 1.70
CA GLY A 431 2.25 35.17 1.88
C GLY A 431 0.76 35.16 2.24
N MET A 432 0.18 34.00 2.60
CA MET A 432 -1.18 33.95 3.12
C MET A 432 -1.23 34.51 4.53
N GLU A 433 -2.33 35.18 4.86
CA GLU A 433 -2.50 35.91 6.11
C GLU A 433 -3.47 35.18 7.03
N ILE A 434 -3.08 35.01 8.29
CA ILE A 434 -3.99 34.55 9.35
C ILE A 434 -4.61 35.76 10.01
N THR A 435 -5.94 35.88 9.95
CA THR A 435 -6.67 37.03 10.48
C THR A 435 -7.21 36.81 11.88
N LYS A 436 -7.41 35.55 12.28
CA LYS A 436 -7.90 35.17 13.60
C LYS A 436 -7.45 33.76 13.96
N THR A 437 -7.13 33.53 15.23
CA THR A 437 -6.85 32.20 15.78
C THR A 437 -7.82 31.92 16.91
N THR A 438 -8.46 30.74 16.90
CA THR A 438 -9.47 30.39 17.91
C THR A 438 -8.94 29.33 18.86
N VAL A 439 -8.53 28.17 18.33
CA VAL A 439 -8.15 26.99 19.12
C VAL A 439 -6.98 26.27 18.45
N SER A 440 -6.08 25.67 19.23
CA SER A 440 -5.07 24.75 18.67
C SER A 440 -5.20 23.37 19.29
N SER A 441 -5.18 22.33 18.46
CA SER A 441 -5.13 20.95 18.91
C SER A 441 -3.69 20.44 18.79
N LYS A 442 -3.08 20.13 19.93
CA LYS A 442 -1.75 19.53 20.04
C LYS A 442 -1.88 18.00 20.18
N PRO A 443 -1.22 17.19 19.34
CA PRO A 443 -1.01 15.79 19.67
C PRO A 443 -0.06 15.68 20.85
N ILE A 444 -0.33 14.78 21.79
CA ILE A 444 0.57 14.46 22.90
C ILE A 444 1.92 13.90 22.37
N HIS A 445 1.94 13.35 21.15
CA HIS A 445 3.15 12.81 20.53
C HIS A 445 3.31 13.22 19.05
N ILE A 446 4.45 13.83 18.74
CA ILE A 446 4.94 13.96 17.36
C ILE A 446 5.69 12.68 17.06
N LYS A 447 5.21 11.86 16.13
CA LYS A 447 6.03 10.78 15.57
C LYS A 447 6.35 11.11 14.13
N ARG A 448 7.66 11.22 13.85
CA ARG A 448 8.17 10.83 12.55
C ARG A 448 7.96 9.33 12.44
N LEU A 449 6.89 8.90 11.78
CA LEU A 449 6.75 7.51 11.30
C LEU A 449 8.01 7.07 10.50
N LEU A 450 8.80 8.06 10.04
CA LEU A 450 9.99 7.94 9.21
C LEU A 450 11.34 7.60 9.87
N HIS A 451 11.57 7.62 11.19
CA HIS A 451 12.95 7.32 11.63
C HIS A 451 13.37 5.87 11.26
N LEU A 452 12.39 4.98 11.09
CA LEU A 452 12.60 3.61 10.60
C LEU A 452 12.38 3.49 9.08
N TRP A 453 11.52 4.32 8.49
CA TRP A 453 11.32 4.34 7.02
C TRP A 453 12.48 5.01 6.27
N ARG A 454 13.35 5.81 6.91
CA ARG A 454 14.61 6.26 6.29
C ARG A 454 15.54 5.09 5.98
N GLN A 455 15.49 3.97 6.72
CA GLN A 455 16.20 2.74 6.34
C GLN A 455 15.56 2.05 5.13
N PHE A 456 14.22 2.13 5.00
CA PHE A 456 13.48 1.71 3.80
C PHE A 456 13.85 2.56 2.57
N LEU A 457 13.86 3.89 2.72
CA LEU A 457 14.16 4.84 1.63
C LEU A 457 15.64 4.88 1.25
N THR A 458 16.57 4.71 2.20
CA THR A 458 18.01 4.75 1.90
C THR A 458 18.50 3.49 1.18
N LEU A 459 17.83 2.35 1.35
CA LEU A 459 18.08 1.16 0.52
C LEU A 459 17.29 1.14 -0.80
N ASP A 460 16.04 1.64 -0.85
CA ASP A 460 15.14 1.42 -2.01
C ASP A 460 14.85 2.66 -2.90
N MET A 461 15.02 3.89 -2.43
CA MET A 461 14.84 5.06 -3.32
C MET A 461 16.02 5.32 -4.26
N ARG A 462 17.16 4.64 -4.11
CA ARG A 462 18.14 4.57 -5.22
C ARG A 462 17.65 3.70 -6.37
N VAL A 463 16.67 2.81 -6.14
CA VAL A 463 16.17 1.86 -7.15
C VAL A 463 14.86 2.34 -7.79
N MET A 464 14.01 3.10 -7.06
CA MET A 464 12.81 3.70 -7.65
C MET A 464 12.99 5.10 -8.28
N LEU A 465 14.10 5.81 -8.00
CA LEU A 465 14.38 7.15 -8.57
C LEU A 465 15.35 7.19 -9.76
N THR A 466 15.75 6.07 -10.37
CA THR A 466 16.43 6.15 -11.68
C THR A 466 15.42 6.37 -12.80
N SER A 467 14.76 7.53 -12.79
CA SER A 467 14.52 8.23 -14.06
C SER A 467 15.74 9.10 -14.29
N PRO A 468 16.38 9.06 -15.47
CA PRO A 468 17.40 10.02 -15.82
C PRO A 468 16.82 11.43 -15.69
N ARG A 469 17.67 12.36 -15.25
CA ARG A 469 17.51 13.76 -15.64
C ARG A 469 17.21 13.80 -17.14
N LEU A 470 16.06 14.33 -17.50
CA LEU A 470 15.77 14.89 -18.82
C LEU A 470 15.18 16.28 -18.62
#